data_AF-A0A9W5XLJ5-F1
#
_entry.id   AF-A0A9W5XLJ5-F1
#
_cell.length_a   1.000
_cell.length_b   1.000
_cell.length_c   1.000
_cell.angle_alpha   90.00
_cell.angle_beta   90.00
_cell.angle_gamma   90.00
#
_symmetry.space_group_name_H-M   'P 1'
#
loop_
_entity.id
_entity.type
_entity.pdbx_description
1 polymer ?
#
loop_
_entity_poly.entity_id
_entity_poly.type
_entity_poly.pdbx_seq_one_letter_code
_entity_poly.pdbx_strand_id
1 'polypeptide(L)'
;MQGWTDGDLETEFEQRLDELLAEFCPGWRHPELPEPYRNNDRFVAYDRRNAKRLYLGDFLAARPEVAAPFADRVLAVIVCDEDVSFNKQLIHPLLVALGRRHVQRYLISVIETGPEHKKVCAVRAWYWSQVSLVYESVEALRACRPTPTSRAADDEVADLRGLYRIACLAAFLTCRHVATREWLARGFILKDEYYPANLHDLVAQARVIAERDAHRYKDLLAKDDDGTNMAQLRFDGH
;
A
#
# COMPACT_ATOMS: atom_id res chain seq x y z
N MET A 1 -18.29 -7.46 -4.50
CA MET A 1 -16.91 -7.82 -4.84
C MET A 1 -16.95 -9.30 -5.19
N GLN A 2 -16.53 -9.69 -6.40
CA GLN A 2 -16.22 -11.10 -6.65
C GLN A 2 -15.10 -11.50 -5.68
N GLY A 3 -15.27 -12.61 -4.97
CA GLY A 3 -14.24 -13.11 -4.06
C GLY A 3 -12.94 -13.38 -4.81
N TRP A 4 -11.82 -13.30 -4.10
CA TRP A 4 -10.50 -13.61 -4.66
C TRP A 4 -10.47 -15.04 -5.19
N THR A 5 -9.88 -15.25 -6.36
CA THR A 5 -9.83 -16.56 -6.99
C THR A 5 -8.84 -17.52 -6.31
N ASP A 6 -8.01 -17.02 -5.41
CA ASP A 6 -6.83 -17.70 -4.87
C ASP A 6 -6.65 -17.57 -3.33
N GLY A 7 -7.69 -17.17 -2.58
CA GLY A 7 -7.64 -17.16 -1.10
C GLY A 7 -8.79 -16.42 -0.41
N ASP A 8 -8.88 -16.59 0.91
CA ASP A 8 -9.76 -15.81 1.79
C ASP A 8 -8.92 -14.81 2.59
N LEU A 9 -8.68 -13.65 1.97
CA LEU A 9 -7.86 -12.58 2.54
C LEU A 9 -8.42 -12.04 3.86
N GLU A 10 -9.74 -11.90 3.95
CA GLU A 10 -10.37 -11.35 5.14
C GLU A 10 -10.15 -12.27 6.35
N THR A 11 -10.27 -13.58 6.15
CA THR A 11 -10.02 -14.57 7.20
C THR A 11 -8.53 -14.65 7.55
N GLU A 12 -7.64 -14.68 6.55
CA GLU A 12 -6.18 -14.71 6.81
C GLU A 12 -5.72 -13.45 7.55
N PHE A 13 -6.21 -12.27 7.13
CA PHE A 13 -5.92 -10.99 7.78
C PHE A 13 -6.34 -11.01 9.25
N GLU A 14 -7.57 -11.47 9.51
CA GLU A 14 -8.11 -11.52 10.86
C GLU A 14 -7.35 -12.51 11.76
N GLN A 15 -7.03 -13.71 11.26
CA GLN A 15 -6.26 -14.72 12.00
C GLN A 15 -4.87 -14.20 12.40
N ARG A 16 -4.16 -13.56 11.47
CA ARG A 16 -2.83 -13.01 11.76
C ARG A 16 -2.88 -11.86 12.77
N LEU A 17 -3.93 -11.05 12.76
CA LEU A 17 -4.16 -10.04 13.79
C LEU A 17 -4.43 -10.68 15.15
N ASP A 18 -5.23 -11.74 15.21
CA ASP A 18 -5.51 -12.47 16.45
C ASP A 18 -4.24 -13.07 17.06
N GLU A 19 -3.37 -13.67 16.25
CA GLU A 19 -2.09 -14.21 16.72
C GLU A 19 -1.19 -13.14 17.35
N LEU A 20 -1.08 -11.97 16.70
CA LEU A 20 -0.27 -10.86 17.21
C LEU A 20 -0.89 -10.25 18.47
N LEU A 21 -2.21 -10.05 18.50
CA LEU A 21 -2.89 -9.48 19.67
C LEU A 21 -2.88 -10.43 20.86
N ALA A 22 -3.01 -11.75 20.65
CA ALA A 22 -2.91 -12.72 21.73
C ALA A 22 -1.53 -12.68 22.42
N GLU A 23 -0.47 -12.43 21.65
CA GLU A 23 0.91 -12.36 22.14
C GLU A 23 1.23 -11.03 22.81
N PHE A 24 0.94 -9.90 22.15
CA PHE A 24 1.36 -8.58 22.62
C PHE A 24 0.32 -7.84 23.46
N CYS A 25 -0.94 -8.20 23.28
CA CYS A 25 -2.09 -7.47 23.81
C CYS A 25 -3.11 -8.46 24.39
N PRO A 26 -2.74 -9.36 25.33
CA PRO A 26 -3.65 -10.42 25.82
C PRO A 26 -4.91 -9.86 26.51
N GLY A 27 -4.88 -8.60 26.94
CA GLY A 27 -6.02 -7.86 27.47
C GLY A 27 -6.96 -7.28 26.42
N TRP A 28 -6.63 -7.36 25.12
CA TRP A 28 -7.47 -6.83 24.05
C TRP A 28 -8.82 -7.54 24.01
N ARG A 29 -9.89 -6.75 23.91
CA ARG A 29 -11.27 -7.21 23.74
C ARG A 29 -11.95 -6.32 22.71
N HIS A 30 -12.70 -6.92 21.80
CA HIS A 30 -13.54 -6.15 20.88
C HIS A 30 -14.64 -5.44 21.70
N PRO A 31 -14.81 -4.12 21.56
CA PRO A 31 -15.87 -3.40 22.25
C PRO A 31 -17.25 -3.93 21.86
N GLU A 32 -18.18 -3.99 22.82
CA GLU A 32 -19.57 -4.28 22.50
C GLU A 32 -20.17 -3.11 21.72
N LEU A 33 -20.76 -3.42 20.56
CA LEU A 33 -21.38 -2.41 19.70
C LEU A 33 -22.79 -2.06 20.22
N PRO A 34 -23.21 -0.78 20.12
CA PRO A 34 -24.59 -0.40 20.44
C PRO A 34 -25.57 -0.85 19.36
N GLU A 35 -26.87 -0.86 19.67
CA GLU A 35 -27.92 -0.96 18.65
C GLU A 35 -27.90 0.27 17.72
N PRO A 36 -28.17 0.13 16.40
CA PRO A 36 -28.59 -1.09 15.71
C PRO A 36 -27.43 -1.98 15.20
N TYR A 37 -26.18 -1.63 15.51
CA TYR A 37 -25.01 -2.24 14.88
C TYR A 37 -24.71 -3.65 15.38
N ARG A 38 -25.06 -3.97 16.64
CA ARG A 38 -24.75 -5.27 17.27
C ARG A 38 -25.35 -6.48 16.54
N ASN A 39 -26.47 -6.30 15.83
CA ASN A 39 -27.17 -7.37 15.13
C ASN A 39 -26.82 -7.44 13.64
N ASN A 40 -25.85 -6.65 13.16
CA ASN A 40 -25.40 -6.66 11.78
C ASN A 40 -24.04 -7.37 11.69
N ASP A 41 -24.05 -8.68 11.45
CA ASP A 41 -22.84 -9.53 11.42
C ASP A 41 -21.75 -8.99 10.51
N ARG A 42 -22.11 -8.44 9.34
CA ARG A 42 -21.15 -7.87 8.40
C ARG A 42 -20.48 -6.62 8.98
N PHE A 43 -21.25 -5.75 9.62
CA PHE A 43 -20.72 -4.57 10.29
C PHE A 43 -19.86 -4.97 11.49
N VAL A 44 -20.31 -5.92 12.30
CA VAL A 44 -19.56 -6.44 13.45
C VAL A 44 -18.20 -7.00 13.01
N ALA A 45 -18.16 -7.81 11.95
CA ALA A 45 -16.90 -8.36 11.43
C ALA A 45 -15.95 -7.27 10.91
N TYR A 46 -16.48 -6.29 10.16
CA TYR A 46 -15.73 -5.14 9.68
C TYR A 46 -15.15 -4.31 10.85
N ASP A 47 -15.99 -3.94 11.82
CA ASP A 47 -15.60 -3.15 12.98
C ASP A 47 -14.56 -3.87 13.83
N ARG A 48 -14.74 -5.18 14.05
CA ARG A 48 -13.78 -6.01 14.79
C ARG A 48 -12.40 -6.00 14.15
N ARG A 49 -12.31 -6.20 12.83
CA ARG A 49 -11.03 -6.13 12.09
C ARG A 49 -10.39 -4.75 12.18
N ASN A 50 -11.19 -3.69 12.08
CA ASN A 50 -10.71 -2.32 12.25
C ASN A 50 -10.20 -2.03 13.65
N ALA A 51 -10.93 -2.45 14.68
CA ALA A 51 -10.54 -2.29 16.07
C ALA A 51 -9.24 -3.04 16.39
N LYS A 52 -9.08 -4.27 15.88
CA LYS A 52 -7.83 -5.06 16.00
C LYS A 52 -6.65 -4.32 15.37
N ARG A 53 -6.82 -3.87 14.12
CA ARG A 53 -5.79 -3.15 13.37
C ARG A 53 -5.37 -1.84 14.05
N LEU A 54 -6.34 -1.03 14.46
CA LEU A 54 -6.09 0.23 15.16
C LEU A 54 -5.32 -0.04 16.46
N TYR A 55 -5.80 -0.99 17.28
CA TYR A 55 -5.18 -1.29 18.56
C TYR A 55 -3.73 -1.79 18.41
N LEU A 56 -3.49 -2.71 17.47
CA LEU A 56 -2.14 -3.19 17.17
C LEU A 56 -1.27 -2.06 16.63
N GLY A 57 -1.78 -1.24 15.73
CA GLY A 57 -1.08 -0.08 15.17
C GLY A 57 -0.64 0.91 16.25
N ASP A 58 -1.56 1.28 17.15
CA ASP A 58 -1.28 2.19 18.27
C ASP A 58 -0.24 1.59 19.23
N PHE A 59 -0.34 0.28 19.51
CA PHE A 59 0.65 -0.44 20.32
C PHE A 59 2.05 -0.40 19.70
N LEU A 60 2.16 -0.70 18.40
CA LEU A 60 3.44 -0.69 17.67
C LEU A 60 4.01 0.74 17.57
N ALA A 61 3.15 1.75 17.38
CA ALA A 61 3.56 3.15 17.36
C ALA A 61 4.13 3.60 18.71
N ALA A 62 3.53 3.16 19.82
CA ALA A 62 3.97 3.46 21.16
C ALA A 62 5.24 2.69 21.58
N ARG A 63 5.56 1.59 20.88
CA ARG A 63 6.68 0.69 21.20
C ARG A 63 7.50 0.30 19.96
N PRO A 64 8.29 1.24 19.37
CA PRO A 64 9.12 0.95 18.20
C PRO A 64 10.13 -0.19 18.43
N GLU A 65 10.59 -0.38 19.67
CA GLU A 65 11.47 -1.48 20.08
C GLU A 65 10.84 -2.86 19.94
N VAL A 66 9.50 -2.94 19.98
CA VAL A 66 8.73 -4.17 19.72
C VAL A 66 8.41 -4.29 18.22
N ALA A 67 8.22 -3.18 17.52
CA ALA A 67 7.84 -3.20 16.11
C ALA A 67 8.93 -3.82 15.20
N ALA A 68 10.21 -3.51 15.43
CA ALA A 68 11.28 -4.01 14.57
C ALA A 68 11.49 -5.54 14.64
N PRO A 69 11.58 -6.18 15.84
CA PRO A 69 11.75 -7.63 15.93
C PRO A 69 10.61 -8.47 15.32
N PHE A 70 9.40 -7.91 15.23
CA PHE A 70 8.21 -8.62 14.73
C PHE A 70 7.70 -8.10 13.38
N ALA A 71 8.49 -7.24 12.74
CA ALA A 71 8.18 -6.60 11.48
C ALA A 71 7.66 -7.55 10.41
N ASP A 72 8.33 -8.70 10.21
CA ASP A 72 7.96 -9.66 9.17
C ASP A 72 6.52 -10.20 9.37
N ARG A 73 6.10 -10.41 10.62
CA ARG A 73 4.74 -10.87 10.92
C ARG A 73 3.72 -9.76 10.68
N VAL A 74 4.05 -8.52 11.00
CA VAL A 74 3.18 -7.35 10.74
C VAL A 74 3.10 -7.05 9.24
N LEU A 75 4.21 -7.17 8.51
CA LEU A 75 4.25 -7.04 7.05
C LEU A 75 3.40 -8.12 6.35
N ALA A 76 3.39 -9.34 6.90
CA ALA A 76 2.50 -10.41 6.43
C ALA A 76 1.02 -10.10 6.68
N VAL A 77 0.67 -9.37 7.75
CA VAL A 77 -0.69 -8.85 7.97
C VAL A 77 -1.03 -7.76 6.96
N ILE A 78 -0.13 -6.81 6.73
CA ILE A 78 -0.35 -5.66 5.82
C ILE A 78 -0.72 -6.12 4.42
N VAL A 79 -0.06 -7.17 3.91
CA VAL A 79 -0.36 -7.70 2.56
C VAL A 79 -1.60 -8.59 2.50
N CYS A 80 -2.32 -8.71 3.61
CA CYS A 80 -3.67 -9.25 3.65
C CYS A 80 -4.74 -8.17 3.90
N ASP A 81 -4.34 -6.92 4.18
CA ASP A 81 -5.26 -5.83 4.49
C ASP A 81 -5.87 -5.23 3.22
N GLU A 82 -7.14 -5.53 2.99
CA GLU A 82 -7.88 -5.01 1.85
C GLU A 82 -8.25 -3.53 1.98
N ASP A 83 -8.22 -2.96 3.19
CA ASP A 83 -8.69 -1.61 3.43
C ASP A 83 -7.55 -0.59 3.27
N VAL A 84 -7.48 -0.05 2.04
CA VAL A 84 -6.51 0.96 1.61
C VAL A 84 -6.55 2.23 2.44
N SER A 85 -7.64 2.58 3.11
CA SER A 85 -7.74 3.84 3.87
C SER A 85 -7.07 3.76 5.24
N PHE A 86 -7.03 2.55 5.81
CA PHE A 86 -6.67 2.32 7.20
C PHE A 86 -5.45 1.40 7.37
N ASN A 87 -4.98 0.71 6.32
CA ASN A 87 -3.73 -0.08 6.39
C ASN A 87 -2.51 0.76 6.83
N LYS A 88 -2.56 2.09 6.68
CA LYS A 88 -1.61 3.05 7.25
C LYS A 88 -1.35 2.89 8.75
N GLN A 89 -2.35 2.40 9.50
CA GLN A 89 -2.25 2.14 10.95
C GLN A 89 -1.17 1.11 11.28
N LEU A 90 -0.93 0.15 10.39
CA LEU A 90 0.15 -0.84 10.55
C LEU A 90 1.42 -0.43 9.80
N ILE A 91 1.30 0.28 8.67
CA ILE A 91 2.44 0.70 7.85
C ILE A 91 3.28 1.77 8.56
N HIS A 92 2.65 2.83 9.08
CA HIS A 92 3.38 3.95 9.68
C HIS A 92 4.29 3.52 10.85
N PRO A 93 3.85 2.68 11.81
CA PRO A 93 4.75 2.18 12.85
C PRO A 93 5.97 1.44 12.30
N LEU A 94 5.81 0.63 11.24
CA LEU A 94 6.93 -0.08 10.63
C LEU A 94 7.88 0.85 9.87
N LEU A 95 7.38 1.93 9.26
CA LEU A 95 8.24 2.94 8.65
C LEU A 95 9.13 3.61 9.69
N VAL A 96 8.60 3.88 10.88
CA VAL A 96 9.37 4.44 12.01
C VAL A 96 10.39 3.43 12.53
N ALA A 97 10.01 2.16 12.67
CA ALA A 97 10.86 1.14 13.28
C ALA A 97 11.96 0.60 12.36
N LEU A 98 11.67 0.42 11.07
CA LEU A 98 12.57 -0.23 10.10
C LEU A 98 13.14 0.71 9.05
N GLY A 99 12.53 1.88 8.89
CA GLY A 99 12.77 2.77 7.76
C GLY A 99 12.00 2.35 6.50
N ARG A 100 11.78 3.34 5.64
CA ARG A 100 10.93 3.22 4.43
C ARG A 100 11.46 2.22 3.42
N ARG A 101 12.78 2.19 3.22
CA ARG A 101 13.44 1.26 2.29
C ARG A 101 13.14 -0.20 2.60
N HIS A 102 13.16 -0.58 3.87
CA HIS A 102 12.90 -1.96 4.28
C HIS A 102 11.46 -2.37 3.93
N VAL A 103 10.49 -1.56 4.35
CA VAL A 103 9.06 -1.78 4.07
C VAL A 103 8.79 -1.84 2.57
N GLN A 104 9.29 -0.87 1.80
CA GLN A 104 9.09 -0.82 0.35
C GLN A 104 9.68 -2.03 -0.39
N ARG A 105 10.87 -2.52 0.01
CA ARG A 105 11.45 -3.74 -0.57
C ARG A 105 10.60 -4.97 -0.33
N TYR A 106 10.02 -5.10 0.86
CA TYR A 106 9.10 -6.20 1.15
C TYR A 106 7.86 -6.13 0.24
N LEU A 107 7.24 -4.96 0.10
CA LEU A 107 6.07 -4.77 -0.75
C LEU A 107 6.38 -5.11 -2.22
N ILE A 108 7.53 -4.67 -2.74
CA ILE A 108 8.00 -5.01 -4.09
C ILE A 108 8.15 -6.53 -4.24
N SER A 109 8.79 -7.20 -3.29
CA SER A 109 8.93 -8.66 -3.31
C SER A 109 7.58 -9.37 -3.36
N VAL A 110 6.58 -8.90 -2.60
CA VAL A 110 5.23 -9.48 -2.66
C VAL A 110 4.58 -9.27 -4.03
N ILE A 111 4.78 -8.12 -4.67
CA ILE A 111 4.27 -7.87 -6.04
C ILE A 111 4.96 -8.78 -7.06
N GLU A 112 6.26 -9.03 -6.91
CA GLU A 112 7.02 -9.90 -7.80
C GLU A 112 6.57 -11.36 -7.66
N THR A 113 6.54 -11.89 -6.43
CA THR A 113 6.46 -13.35 -6.19
C THR A 113 5.22 -13.83 -5.45
N GLY A 114 4.42 -12.93 -4.87
CA GLY A 114 3.25 -13.28 -4.07
C GLY A 114 2.05 -13.78 -4.88
N PRO A 115 1.02 -14.35 -4.23
CA PRO A 115 -0.25 -14.68 -4.87
C PRO A 115 -1.02 -13.41 -5.28
N GLU A 116 -1.91 -13.50 -6.27
CA GLU A 116 -2.51 -12.34 -6.96
C GLU A 116 -3.21 -11.39 -5.97
N HIS A 117 -3.97 -11.92 -5.00
CA HIS A 117 -4.66 -11.12 -4.00
C HIS A 117 -3.69 -10.33 -3.08
N LYS A 118 -2.53 -10.89 -2.71
CA LYS A 118 -1.52 -10.18 -1.89
C LYS A 118 -0.78 -9.13 -2.69
N LYS A 119 -0.58 -9.33 -4.01
CA LYS A 119 -0.01 -8.29 -4.89
C LYS A 119 -0.86 -7.02 -4.85
N VAL A 120 -2.19 -7.15 -4.86
CA VAL A 120 -3.11 -6.01 -4.77
C VAL A 120 -2.99 -5.30 -3.42
N CYS A 121 -2.96 -6.05 -2.33
CA CYS A 121 -2.79 -5.46 -1.00
C CYS A 121 -1.42 -4.78 -0.85
N ALA A 122 -0.37 -5.34 -1.45
CA ALA A 122 0.95 -4.70 -1.49
C ALA A 122 0.93 -3.38 -2.29
N VAL A 123 0.23 -3.32 -3.43
CA VAL A 123 0.00 -2.07 -4.18
C VAL A 123 -0.80 -1.05 -3.37
N ARG A 124 -1.82 -1.48 -2.62
CA ARG A 124 -2.58 -0.62 -1.70
C ARG A 124 -1.70 -0.07 -0.57
N ALA A 125 -0.84 -0.91 0.00
CA ALA A 125 0.08 -0.54 1.06
C ALA A 125 1.19 0.40 0.56
N TRP A 126 1.60 0.26 -0.71
CA TRP A 126 2.64 1.10 -1.30
C TRP A 126 2.34 2.59 -1.15
N TYR A 127 1.08 3.00 -1.31
CA TYR A 127 0.62 4.39 -1.18
C TYR A 127 1.07 5.04 0.15
N TRP A 128 0.83 4.39 1.29
CA TRP A 128 1.25 4.91 2.60
C TRP A 128 2.74 4.69 2.89
N SER A 129 3.38 3.82 2.11
CA SER A 129 4.83 3.64 2.14
C SER A 129 5.60 4.67 1.30
N GLN A 130 4.96 5.66 0.67
CA GLN A 130 5.64 6.72 -0.08
C GLN A 130 6.11 7.88 0.81
N VAL A 131 7.12 8.62 0.34
CA VAL A 131 7.55 9.88 0.95
C VAL A 131 6.54 10.97 0.63
N SER A 132 6.14 11.73 1.64
CA SER A 132 5.43 12.99 1.41
C SER A 132 6.43 14.09 1.11
N LEU A 133 6.36 14.66 -0.09
CA LEU A 133 7.03 15.90 -0.42
C LEU A 133 6.35 17.05 0.33
N VAL A 134 7.11 17.72 1.18
CA VAL A 134 6.65 18.84 1.99
C VAL A 134 7.00 20.13 1.28
N TYR A 135 6.08 21.08 1.21
CA TYR A 135 6.27 22.38 0.57
C TYR A 135 6.04 23.49 1.59
N GLU A 136 6.92 24.49 1.63
CA GLU A 136 6.84 25.62 2.58
C GLU A 136 5.63 26.53 2.32
N SER A 137 5.12 26.57 1.08
CA SER A 137 3.97 27.40 0.71
C SER A 137 3.26 26.88 -0.54
N VAL A 138 2.09 27.44 -0.84
CA VAL A 138 1.35 27.16 -2.09
C VAL A 138 2.16 27.57 -3.32
N GLU A 139 2.92 28.68 -3.24
CA GLU A 139 3.83 29.11 -4.32
C GLU A 139 4.95 28.09 -4.54
N ALA A 140 5.52 27.54 -3.47
CA ALA A 140 6.54 26.49 -3.55
C ALA A 140 5.97 25.21 -4.17
N LEU A 141 4.74 24.83 -3.80
CA LEU A 141 4.01 23.71 -4.40
C LEU A 141 3.79 23.91 -5.89
N ARG A 142 3.27 25.07 -6.31
CA ARG A 142 3.07 25.42 -7.73
C ARG A 142 4.37 25.42 -8.54
N ALA A 143 5.48 25.79 -7.89
CA ALA A 143 6.81 25.77 -8.51
C ALA A 143 7.50 24.39 -8.42
N CYS A 144 6.84 23.36 -7.88
CA CYS A 144 7.41 22.02 -7.64
C CYS A 144 8.73 22.04 -6.85
N ARG A 145 8.83 22.95 -5.86
CA ARG A 145 10.00 23.10 -4.98
C ARG A 145 9.68 22.60 -3.55
N PRO A 146 9.80 21.28 -3.30
CA PRO A 146 9.67 20.75 -1.95
C PRO A 146 10.85 21.17 -1.07
N THR A 147 10.70 21.01 0.24
CA THR A 147 11.77 21.25 1.22
C THR A 147 12.97 20.36 0.92
N PRO A 148 14.22 20.82 1.18
CA PRO A 148 15.41 20.01 0.99
C PRO A 148 15.34 18.67 1.74
N THR A 149 14.78 18.66 2.95
CA THR A 149 14.63 17.46 3.77
C THR A 149 13.69 16.44 3.14
N SER A 150 12.50 16.85 2.68
CA SER A 150 11.56 15.91 2.06
C SER A 150 12.04 15.43 0.68
N ARG A 151 12.75 16.29 -0.07
CA ARG A 151 13.42 15.91 -1.30
C ARG A 151 14.51 14.87 -1.06
N ALA A 152 15.38 15.09 -0.08
CA ALA A 152 16.44 14.13 0.23
C ALA A 152 15.88 12.76 0.63
N ALA A 153 14.82 12.73 1.46
CA ALA A 153 14.13 11.49 1.81
C ALA A 153 13.49 10.80 0.59
N ASP A 154 12.96 11.57 -0.37
CA ASP A 154 12.42 11.03 -1.62
C ASP A 154 13.50 10.47 -2.55
N ASP A 155 14.63 11.17 -2.65
CA ASP A 155 15.80 10.76 -3.44
C ASP A 155 16.42 9.48 -2.86
N GLU A 156 16.43 9.33 -1.53
CA GLU A 156 16.93 8.15 -0.82
C GLU A 156 16.22 6.85 -1.19
N VAL A 157 15.01 6.89 -1.75
CA VAL A 157 14.24 5.69 -2.17
C VAL A 157 13.82 5.72 -3.64
N ALA A 158 14.41 6.61 -4.44
CA ALA A 158 14.04 6.78 -5.85
C ALA A 158 14.28 5.50 -6.69
N ASP A 159 15.31 4.72 -6.36
CA ASP A 159 15.58 3.40 -6.96
C ASP A 159 14.40 2.43 -6.78
N LEU A 160 13.78 2.43 -5.60
CA LEU A 160 12.66 1.54 -5.28
C LEU A 160 11.40 1.93 -6.06
N ARG A 161 11.20 3.22 -6.39
CA ARG A 161 10.09 3.63 -7.26
C ARG A 161 10.21 3.00 -8.65
N GLY A 162 11.42 3.00 -9.22
CA GLY A 162 11.69 2.32 -10.49
C GLY A 162 11.39 0.83 -10.42
N LEU A 163 11.89 0.15 -9.38
CA LEU A 163 11.65 -1.29 -9.17
C LEU A 163 10.17 -1.61 -8.96
N TYR A 164 9.46 -0.81 -8.17
CA TYR A 164 8.02 -0.95 -7.96
C TYR A 164 7.24 -0.84 -9.27
N ARG A 165 7.55 0.17 -10.12
CA ARG A 165 6.90 0.30 -11.43
C ARG A 165 7.12 -0.93 -12.31
N ILE A 166 8.36 -1.44 -12.34
CA ILE A 166 8.71 -2.65 -13.10
C ILE A 166 7.95 -3.87 -12.57
N ALA A 167 7.88 -4.05 -11.24
CA ALA A 167 7.16 -5.15 -10.62
C ALA A 167 5.65 -5.09 -10.94
N CYS A 168 5.03 -3.91 -10.87
CA CYS A 168 3.63 -3.72 -11.25
C CYS A 168 3.37 -3.98 -12.73
N LEU A 169 4.25 -3.50 -13.63
CA LEU A 169 4.16 -3.75 -15.07
C LEU A 169 4.21 -5.25 -15.37
N ALA A 170 5.19 -5.96 -14.82
CA ALA A 170 5.34 -7.40 -15.00
C ALA A 170 4.12 -8.17 -14.45
N ALA A 171 3.68 -7.83 -13.23
CA ALA A 171 2.51 -8.44 -12.62
C ALA A 171 1.24 -8.20 -13.45
N PHE A 172 1.03 -6.99 -13.97
CA PHE A 172 -0.11 -6.63 -14.82
C PHE A 172 -0.20 -7.51 -16.07
N LEU A 173 0.92 -7.73 -16.76
CA LEU A 173 0.98 -8.54 -17.99
C LEU A 173 0.64 -10.01 -17.73
N THR A 174 1.05 -10.55 -16.59
CA THR A 174 0.83 -11.96 -16.22
C THR A 174 -0.52 -12.23 -15.55
N CYS A 175 -1.10 -11.23 -14.89
CA CYS A 175 -2.31 -11.39 -14.08
C CYS A 175 -3.51 -11.67 -14.96
N ARG A 176 -4.26 -12.76 -14.72
CA ARG A 176 -5.45 -13.11 -15.52
C ARG A 176 -6.74 -12.56 -14.95
N HIS A 177 -6.78 -12.32 -13.64
CA HIS A 177 -7.95 -11.81 -12.96
C HIS A 177 -8.12 -10.30 -13.22
N VAL A 178 -9.22 -9.94 -13.88
CA VAL A 178 -9.47 -8.57 -14.38
C VAL A 178 -9.45 -7.53 -13.25
N ALA A 179 -10.14 -7.77 -12.14
CA ALA A 179 -10.18 -6.81 -11.03
C ALA A 179 -8.82 -6.66 -10.32
N THR A 180 -8.01 -7.72 -10.28
CA THR A 180 -6.63 -7.67 -9.77
C THR A 180 -5.76 -6.83 -10.70
N ARG A 181 -5.88 -7.06 -12.01
CA ARG A 181 -5.13 -6.36 -13.05
C ARG A 181 -5.41 -4.85 -13.03
N GLU A 182 -6.65 -4.43 -12.79
CA GLU A 182 -7.02 -3.01 -12.59
C GLU A 182 -6.24 -2.35 -11.44
N TRP A 183 -6.08 -3.05 -10.31
CA TRP A 183 -5.29 -2.52 -9.20
C TRP A 183 -3.80 -2.41 -9.53
N LEU A 184 -3.24 -3.42 -10.21
CA LEU A 184 -1.84 -3.42 -10.64
C LEU A 184 -1.55 -2.27 -11.62
N ALA A 185 -2.52 -1.90 -12.47
CA ALA A 185 -2.43 -0.77 -13.39
C ALA A 185 -2.13 0.58 -12.69
N ARG A 186 -2.47 0.72 -11.41
CA ARG A 186 -2.21 1.96 -10.65
C ARG A 186 -0.73 2.16 -10.32
N GLY A 187 0.06 1.09 -10.30
CA GLY A 187 1.44 1.10 -9.87
C GLY A 187 2.47 1.47 -10.93
N PHE A 188 2.08 1.63 -12.20
CA PHE A 188 3.02 1.91 -13.29
C PHE A 188 2.47 2.95 -14.28
N ILE A 189 3.26 3.31 -15.29
CA ILE A 189 2.95 4.29 -16.35
C ILE A 189 3.34 3.73 -17.73
N LEU A 190 2.64 4.09 -18.80
CA LEU A 190 2.93 3.61 -20.16
C LEU A 190 3.91 4.52 -20.93
N LYS A 191 5.00 4.97 -20.29
CA LYS A 191 6.00 5.86 -20.90
C LYS A 191 7.40 5.25 -20.85
N ASP A 192 7.98 5.03 -22.02
CA ASP A 192 9.27 4.35 -22.20
C ASP A 192 10.43 5.01 -21.42
N GLU A 193 10.40 6.34 -21.27
CA GLU A 193 11.41 7.11 -20.53
C GLU A 193 11.53 6.72 -19.05
N TYR A 194 10.51 6.08 -18.48
CA TYR A 194 10.51 5.60 -17.09
C TYR A 194 11.07 4.18 -16.92
N TYR A 195 11.48 3.53 -18.01
CA TYR A 195 11.97 2.15 -18.02
C TYR A 195 13.30 2.01 -18.78
N PRO A 196 14.16 1.07 -18.35
CA PRO A 196 15.27 0.60 -19.16
C PRO A 196 14.81 0.14 -20.56
N ALA A 197 15.65 0.36 -21.57
CA ALA A 197 15.33 0.07 -22.98
C ALA A 197 14.91 -1.40 -23.22
N ASN A 198 15.48 -2.34 -22.47
CA ASN A 198 15.12 -3.76 -22.57
C ASN A 198 13.70 -4.09 -22.06
N LEU A 199 12.96 -3.13 -21.50
CA LEU A 199 11.58 -3.30 -21.04
C LEU A 199 10.55 -2.54 -21.89
N HIS A 200 10.96 -1.81 -22.94
CA HIS A 200 10.04 -1.05 -23.79
C HIS A 200 9.01 -1.96 -24.48
N ASP A 201 9.40 -3.18 -24.87
CA ASP A 201 8.46 -4.18 -25.40
C ASP A 201 7.36 -4.58 -24.40
N LEU A 202 7.67 -4.60 -23.09
CA LEU A 202 6.67 -4.87 -22.06
C LEU A 202 5.69 -3.70 -21.90
N VAL A 203 6.20 -2.47 -22.01
CA VAL A 203 5.37 -1.26 -22.00
C VAL A 203 4.41 -1.26 -23.18
N ALA A 204 4.91 -1.59 -24.38
CA ALA A 204 4.08 -1.71 -25.58
C ALA A 204 3.00 -2.80 -25.45
N GLN A 205 3.35 -3.96 -24.89
CA GLN A 205 2.37 -5.03 -24.62
C GLN A 205 1.30 -4.58 -23.61
N ALA A 206 1.68 -3.90 -22.54
CA ALA A 206 0.74 -3.41 -21.54
C ALA A 206 -0.20 -2.35 -22.13
N ARG A 207 0.31 -1.48 -23.01
CA ARG A 207 -0.49 -0.52 -23.78
C ARG A 207 -1.54 -1.21 -24.64
N VAL A 208 -1.18 -2.25 -25.38
CA VAL A 208 -2.14 -3.02 -26.19
C VAL A 208 -3.26 -3.62 -25.33
N ILE A 209 -2.94 -4.13 -24.13
CA ILE A 209 -3.96 -4.63 -23.19
C ILE A 209 -4.87 -3.49 -22.71
N ALA A 210 -4.28 -2.34 -22.35
CA ALA A 210 -5.03 -1.19 -21.87
C ALA A 210 -5.96 -0.60 -22.94
N GLU A 211 -5.50 -0.49 -24.19
CA GLU A 211 -6.28 0.04 -25.31
C GLU A 211 -7.46 -0.87 -25.70
N ARG A 212 -7.31 -2.19 -25.57
CA ARG A 212 -8.40 -3.16 -25.81
C ARG A 212 -9.58 -2.97 -24.85
N ASP A 213 -9.34 -2.40 -23.66
CA ASP A 213 -10.37 -2.05 -22.68
C ASP A 213 -10.14 -0.64 -22.14
N ALA A 214 -10.14 0.32 -23.07
CA ALA A 214 -9.79 1.71 -22.77
C ALA A 214 -10.70 2.35 -21.72
N HIS A 215 -11.96 1.91 -21.59
CA HIS A 215 -12.85 2.41 -20.55
C HIS A 215 -12.35 2.05 -19.15
N ARG A 216 -11.94 0.80 -18.96
CA ARG A 216 -11.40 0.29 -17.70
C ARG A 216 -10.04 0.89 -17.36
N TYR A 217 -9.16 1.03 -18.35
CA TYR A 217 -7.79 1.51 -18.17
C TYR A 217 -7.59 2.98 -18.53
N LYS A 218 -8.66 3.78 -18.55
CA LYS A 218 -8.61 5.21 -18.90
C LYS A 218 -7.56 5.97 -18.10
N ASP A 219 -7.43 5.67 -16.80
CA ASP A 219 -6.51 6.38 -15.91
C ASP A 219 -5.06 5.99 -16.23
N LEU A 220 -4.78 4.71 -16.54
CA LEU A 220 -3.45 4.27 -16.96
C LEU A 220 -3.05 4.87 -18.33
N LEU A 221 -4.00 4.98 -19.25
CA LEU A 221 -3.78 5.56 -20.58
C LEU A 221 -3.55 7.08 -20.54
N ALA A 222 -4.18 7.78 -19.59
CA ALA A 222 -4.05 9.22 -19.41
C ALA A 222 -2.90 9.62 -18.47
N LYS A 223 -2.24 8.66 -17.81
CA LYS A 223 -1.23 8.93 -16.79
C LYS A 223 0.04 9.51 -17.41
N ASP A 224 0.39 10.72 -16.97
CA ASP A 224 1.55 11.46 -17.48
C ASP A 224 2.74 11.55 -16.51
N ASP A 225 2.50 11.35 -15.23
CA ASP A 225 3.49 11.25 -14.17
C ASP A 225 3.30 9.93 -13.40
N ASP A 226 4.30 9.50 -12.62
CA ASP A 226 4.17 8.27 -11.85
C ASP A 226 3.29 8.41 -10.59
N GLY A 227 2.94 9.63 -10.20
CA GLY A 227 2.04 9.97 -9.09
C GLY A 227 2.54 9.50 -7.72
N THR A 228 3.84 9.23 -7.57
CA THR A 228 4.39 8.49 -6.41
C THR A 228 4.70 9.35 -5.20
N ASN A 229 4.43 10.66 -5.26
CA ASN A 229 4.82 11.58 -4.21
C ASN A 229 3.60 12.31 -3.68
N MET A 230 3.27 12.05 -2.42
CA MET A 230 2.22 12.77 -1.70
C MET A 230 2.66 14.22 -1.47
N ALA A 231 1.85 15.20 -1.83
CA ALA A 231 2.15 16.60 -1.55
C ALA A 231 1.56 17.02 -0.19
N GLN A 232 2.37 17.67 0.65
CA GLN A 232 1.95 18.25 1.92
C GLN A 232 2.42 19.70 2.00
N LEU A 233 1.53 20.60 2.42
CA LEU A 233 1.95 21.95 2.83
C LEU A 233 2.47 21.88 4.26
N ARG A 234 3.59 22.55 4.54
CA ARG A 234 4.05 22.74 5.91
C ARG A 234 3.04 23.62 6.62
N PHE A 235 2.35 23.05 7.60
CA PHE A 235 1.59 23.85 8.55
C PHE A 235 2.50 24.04 9.76
N ASP A 236 2.96 25.27 9.98
CA ASP A 236 3.56 25.63 11.25
C ASP A 236 2.48 25.50 12.32
N GLY A 237 2.61 24.48 13.18
CA GLY A 237 1.75 24.32 14.33
C GLY A 237 1.95 25.49 15.28
N HIS A 238 0.85 26.15 15.63
CA HIS A 238 0.76 26.99 16.82
C HIS A 238 0.92 26.16 18.09
#